data_AF-A0A7V4LEB4-F1
#
_entry.id   AF-A0A7V4LEB4-F1
#
_cell.length_a   1.000
_cell.length_b   1.000
_cell.length_c   1.000
_cell.angle_alpha   90.00
_cell.angle_beta   90.00
_cell.angle_gamma   90.00
#
_symmetry.space_group_name_H-M   'P 1'
#
loop_
_entity.id
_entity.type
_entity.pdbx_description
1 polymer ?
#
loop_
_entity_poly.entity_id
_entity_poly.type
_entity_poly.pdbx_seq_one_letter_code
_entity_poly.pdbx_strand_id
1 'polypeptide(L)'
;MPGPFDIRRLVSLLRATALALLLAAPLVLLTGILAARWFLAPDWFSSPQARRWHVEILPLVFGLLLFLHSTAGILYLLRRRRSLDRVPILLGAVGLWTLLFAALAFLHFSAAPPAPVPPADALLLREGDAGAEGGGGSPALAETNRLAAPHPDDAGATFPPARTRDAEAPDVDAELSPAPDAAPADGDPTIRVDVESPDELPPPVDVFRRTDSSRSSSRGAALVRERCAVCHGLDVITPGRTSAEWTAVVDRMIGLGARLDAAERADVIRYLDRLR
;
A
#
# COMPACT_ATOMS: atom_id res chain seq x y z
N MET A 1 21.05 -22.97 -9.90
CA MET A 1 20.67 -22.58 -8.52
C MET A 1 20.28 -21.10 -8.54
N PRO A 2 19.03 -20.74 -8.20
CA PRO A 2 18.61 -19.34 -8.12
C PRO A 2 19.38 -18.63 -6.98
N GLY A 3 19.98 -17.48 -7.29
CA GLY A 3 20.77 -16.71 -6.32
C GLY A 3 19.96 -16.23 -5.12
N PRO A 4 20.62 -15.86 -4.01
CA PRO A 4 19.95 -15.38 -2.80
C PRO A 4 19.11 -14.13 -3.13
N PHE A 5 17.79 -14.27 -3.08
CA PHE A 5 16.85 -13.18 -3.30
C PHE A 5 17.07 -12.05 -2.28
N ASP A 6 17.57 -10.90 -2.74
CA ASP A 6 17.87 -9.73 -1.92
C ASP A 6 16.58 -9.10 -1.35
N ILE A 7 16.48 -9.02 -0.01
CA ILE A 7 15.37 -8.39 0.71
C ILE A 7 15.21 -6.93 0.30
N ARG A 8 16.32 -6.23 0.03
CA ARG A 8 16.30 -4.81 -0.34
C ARG A 8 15.58 -4.61 -1.66
N ARG A 9 15.77 -5.51 -2.63
CA ARG A 9 15.05 -5.49 -3.92
C ARG A 9 13.55 -5.71 -3.72
N LEU A 10 13.15 -6.64 -2.85
CA LEU A 10 11.73 -6.88 -2.56
C LEU A 10 11.07 -5.66 -1.91
N VAL A 11 11.72 -5.03 -0.93
CA VAL A 11 11.21 -3.81 -0.27
C VAL A 11 11.15 -2.64 -1.24
N SER A 12 12.15 -2.50 -2.12
CA SER A 12 12.16 -1.49 -3.18
C SER A 12 10.99 -1.70 -4.15
N LEU A 13 10.72 -2.94 -4.55
CA LEU A 13 9.60 -3.29 -5.44
C LEU A 13 8.24 -3.06 -4.75
N LEU A 14 8.12 -3.35 -3.45
CA LEU A 14 6.93 -3.04 -2.67
C LEU A 14 6.65 -1.53 -2.63
N ARG A 15 7.68 -0.72 -2.39
CA ARG A 15 7.56 0.74 -2.36
C ARG A 15 7.19 1.31 -3.73
N ALA A 16 7.83 0.82 -4.79
CA ALA A 16 7.54 1.26 -6.15
C ALA A 16 6.09 0.93 -6.55
N THR A 17 5.63 -0.30 -6.28
CA THR A 17 4.24 -0.70 -6.58
C THR A 17 3.22 0.01 -5.70
N ALA A 18 3.52 0.26 -4.41
CA ALA A 18 2.66 1.04 -3.53
C ALA A 18 2.47 2.47 -4.03
N LEU A 19 3.56 3.12 -4.44
CA LEU A 19 3.54 4.49 -4.96
C LEU A 19 2.79 4.55 -6.30
N ALA A 20 3.01 3.56 -7.17
CA ALA A 20 2.24 3.42 -8.41
C ALA A 20 0.73 3.26 -8.15
N LEU A 21 0.32 2.47 -7.16
CA LEU A 21 -1.09 2.34 -6.78
C LEU A 21 -1.64 3.62 -6.15
N LEU A 22 -0.86 4.29 -5.31
CA LEU A 22 -1.26 5.55 -4.67
C LEU A 22 -1.46 6.67 -5.69
N LEU A 23 -0.75 6.63 -6.82
CA LEU A 23 -0.98 7.52 -7.96
C LEU A 23 -2.13 7.02 -8.85
N ALA A 24 -2.22 5.72 -9.12
CA ALA A 24 -3.23 5.14 -10.00
C ALA A 24 -4.64 5.23 -9.41
N ALA A 25 -4.82 5.03 -8.10
CA ALA A 25 -6.12 5.09 -7.44
C ALA A 25 -6.84 6.44 -7.59
N PRO A 26 -6.24 7.60 -7.25
CA PRO A 26 -6.86 8.89 -7.49
C PRO A 26 -6.98 9.20 -8.98
N LEU A 27 -6.10 8.68 -9.84
CA LEU A 27 -6.25 8.83 -11.28
C LEU A 27 -7.49 8.10 -11.80
N VAL A 28 -7.70 6.84 -11.40
CA VAL A 28 -8.89 6.04 -11.72
C VAL A 28 -10.14 6.73 -11.18
N LEU A 29 -10.10 7.19 -9.91
CA LEU A 29 -11.21 7.91 -9.30
C LEU A 29 -11.52 9.23 -10.02
N LEU A 30 -10.48 10.01 -10.35
CA LEU A 30 -10.60 11.27 -11.07
C LEU A 30 -11.13 11.03 -12.49
N THR A 31 -10.64 10.01 -13.20
CA THR A 31 -11.17 9.64 -14.52
C THR A 31 -12.63 9.19 -14.44
N GLY A 32 -13.04 8.48 -13.38
CA GLY A 32 -14.44 8.13 -13.12
C GLY A 32 -15.31 9.34 -12.78
N ILE A 33 -14.82 10.26 -11.93
CA ILE A 33 -15.53 11.50 -11.57
C ILE A 33 -15.64 12.43 -12.78
N LEU A 34 -14.57 12.59 -13.56
CA LEU A 34 -14.59 13.34 -14.80
C LEU A 34 -15.54 12.67 -15.80
N ALA A 35 -15.51 11.35 -15.94
CA ALA A 35 -16.50 10.64 -16.76
C ALA A 35 -17.93 10.92 -16.29
N ALA A 36 -18.23 10.81 -14.99
CA ALA A 36 -19.56 11.04 -14.44
C ALA A 36 -20.01 12.51 -14.57
N ARG A 37 -19.12 13.47 -14.30
CA ARG A 37 -19.39 14.91 -14.35
C ARG A 37 -19.53 15.40 -15.79
N TRP A 38 -18.71 14.88 -16.70
CA TRP A 38 -18.74 15.23 -18.12
C TRP A 38 -19.68 14.35 -18.94
N PHE A 39 -20.28 13.30 -18.36
CA PHE A 39 -21.45 12.62 -18.93
C PHE A 39 -22.63 13.59 -19.15
N LEU A 40 -22.64 14.72 -18.44
CA LEU A 40 -23.58 15.83 -18.64
C LEU A 40 -23.22 16.72 -19.84
N ALA A 41 -22.05 16.53 -20.46
CA ALA A 41 -21.61 17.19 -21.69
C ALA A 41 -21.60 16.15 -22.84
N PRO A 42 -22.64 16.10 -23.69
CA PRO A 42 -22.93 14.98 -24.58
C PRO A 42 -21.87 14.70 -25.67
N ASP A 43 -20.97 15.64 -25.94
CA ASP A 43 -20.20 15.61 -27.18
C ASP A 43 -18.81 14.96 -27.05
N TRP A 44 -18.26 14.87 -25.84
CA TRP A 44 -16.87 14.41 -25.63
C TRP A 44 -16.79 12.89 -25.39
N PHE A 45 -17.74 12.31 -24.65
CA PHE A 45 -17.75 10.89 -24.29
C PHE A 45 -18.42 9.98 -25.32
N SER A 46 -19.06 10.54 -26.35
CA SER A 46 -19.61 9.79 -27.48
C SER A 46 -18.52 9.19 -28.38
N SER A 47 -17.25 9.63 -28.24
CA SER A 47 -16.16 9.03 -29.00
C SER A 47 -15.95 7.56 -28.59
N PRO A 48 -15.97 6.62 -29.55
CA PRO A 48 -15.70 5.20 -29.28
C PRO A 48 -14.36 4.97 -28.56
N GLN A 49 -13.41 5.88 -28.77
CA GLN A 49 -12.11 5.88 -28.08
C GLN A 49 -12.23 6.16 -26.58
N ALA A 50 -12.99 7.17 -26.15
CA ALA A 50 -13.11 7.50 -24.74
C ALA A 50 -13.69 6.33 -23.93
N ARG A 51 -14.74 5.68 -24.46
CA ARG A 51 -15.33 4.47 -23.86
C ARG A 51 -14.32 3.34 -23.74
N ARG A 52 -13.58 3.04 -24.81
CA ARG A 52 -12.56 1.98 -24.82
C ARG A 52 -11.47 2.24 -23.78
N TRP A 53 -10.96 3.47 -23.68
CA TRP A 53 -9.92 3.79 -22.69
C TRP A 53 -10.43 3.66 -21.25
N HIS A 54 -11.61 4.18 -20.94
CA HIS A 54 -12.11 4.26 -19.56
C HIS A 54 -12.76 2.97 -19.04
N VAL A 55 -13.44 2.22 -19.91
CA VAL A 55 -14.19 1.03 -19.51
C VAL A 55 -13.38 -0.24 -19.70
N GLU A 56 -12.54 -0.31 -20.74
CA GLU A 56 -11.77 -1.51 -21.06
C GLU A 56 -10.33 -1.41 -20.56
N ILE A 57 -9.57 -0.40 -21.00
CA ILE A 57 -8.12 -0.38 -20.78
C ILE A 57 -7.75 -0.02 -19.33
N LEU A 58 -8.32 1.07 -18.80
CA LEU A 58 -7.91 1.63 -17.52
C LEU A 58 -8.19 0.68 -16.32
N PRO A 59 -9.36 0.00 -16.24
CA PRO A 59 -9.62 -1.00 -15.21
C PRO A 59 -8.70 -2.22 -15.31
N LEU A 60 -8.33 -2.67 -16.52
CA LEU A 60 -7.41 -3.79 -16.71
C LEU A 60 -6.01 -3.45 -16.19
N VAL A 61 -5.49 -2.26 -16.52
CA VAL A 61 -4.19 -1.80 -16.04
C VAL A 61 -4.19 -1.65 -14.52
N PHE A 62 -5.24 -1.04 -13.95
CA PHE A 62 -5.37 -0.90 -12.50
C PHE A 62 -5.46 -2.25 -11.80
N GLY A 63 -6.28 -3.17 -12.33
CA GLY A 63 -6.40 -4.53 -11.83
C GLY A 63 -5.06 -5.26 -11.80
N LEU A 64 -4.28 -5.19 -12.89
CA LEU A 64 -2.97 -5.83 -12.97
C LEU A 64 -1.98 -5.26 -11.93
N LEU A 65 -1.95 -3.93 -11.76
CA LEU A 65 -1.12 -3.26 -10.74
C LEU A 65 -1.51 -3.70 -9.33
N LEU A 66 -2.82 -3.77 -9.04
CA LEU A 66 -3.33 -4.21 -7.74
C LEU A 66 -2.96 -5.67 -7.46
N PHE A 67 -3.07 -6.54 -8.47
CA PHE A 67 -2.65 -7.94 -8.36
C PHE A 67 -1.16 -8.08 -8.02
N LEU A 68 -0.30 -7.37 -8.75
CA LEU A 68 1.15 -7.38 -8.52
C LEU A 68 1.52 -6.88 -7.13
N HIS A 69 0.91 -5.79 -6.68
CA HIS A 69 1.17 -5.23 -5.35
C HIS A 69 0.70 -6.16 -4.23
N SER A 70 -0.52 -6.70 -4.34
CA SER A 70 -1.07 -7.64 -3.35
C SER A 70 -0.20 -8.90 -3.24
N THR A 71 0.23 -9.45 -4.38
CA THR A 71 1.14 -10.60 -4.42
C THR A 71 2.47 -10.28 -3.75
N ALA A 72 3.07 -9.13 -4.06
CA ALA A 72 4.32 -8.69 -3.43
C ALA A 72 4.15 -8.51 -1.91
N GLY A 73 3.02 -7.95 -1.47
CA GLY A 73 2.67 -7.79 -0.06
C GLY A 73 2.56 -9.13 0.68
N ILE A 74 1.85 -10.11 0.09
CA ILE A 74 1.75 -11.47 0.63
C ILE A 74 3.15 -12.10 0.76
N LEU A 75 3.98 -12.01 -0.29
CA LEU A 75 5.36 -12.50 -0.26
C LEU A 75 6.20 -11.86 0.85
N TYR A 76 6.05 -10.55 1.05
CA TYR A 76 6.74 -9.82 2.11
C TYR A 76 6.30 -10.27 3.52
N LEU A 77 5.00 -10.40 3.75
CA LEU A 77 4.43 -10.85 5.02
C LEU A 77 4.87 -12.28 5.36
N LEU A 78 4.86 -13.18 4.39
CA LEU A 78 5.31 -14.57 4.55
C LEU A 78 6.81 -14.66 4.84
N ARG A 79 7.62 -13.78 4.26
CA ARG A 79 9.07 -13.73 4.54
C ARG A 79 9.37 -13.23 5.95
N ARG A 80 8.55 -12.32 6.49
CA ARG A 80 8.73 -11.74 7.82
C ARG A 80 8.48 -12.74 8.95
N ARG A 81 7.57 -13.71 8.79
CA ARG A 81 7.37 -14.77 9.79
C ARG A 81 8.38 -15.91 9.57
N ARG A 82 9.31 -16.09 10.52
CA ARG A 82 10.32 -17.16 10.50
C ARG A 82 9.82 -18.54 10.94
N SER A 83 8.68 -18.61 11.62
CA SER A 83 8.23 -19.82 12.35
C SER A 83 7.18 -20.67 11.65
N LEU A 84 6.70 -20.30 10.46
CA LEU A 84 5.68 -21.05 9.73
C LEU A 84 6.31 -21.87 8.60
N ASP A 85 5.82 -23.09 8.39
CA ASP A 85 6.13 -23.88 7.19
C ASP A 85 5.66 -23.12 5.95
N ARG A 86 6.62 -22.44 5.31
CA ARG A 86 6.34 -21.37 4.34
C ARG A 86 5.74 -21.90 3.05
N VAL A 87 6.07 -23.12 2.66
CA VAL A 87 5.75 -23.66 1.34
C VAL A 87 4.24 -23.85 1.14
N PRO A 88 3.50 -24.58 1.99
CA PRO A 88 2.07 -24.80 1.77
C PRO A 88 1.24 -23.52 1.91
N ILE A 89 1.59 -22.65 2.86
CA ILE A 89 0.87 -21.38 3.07
C ILE A 89 1.10 -20.42 1.90
N LEU A 90 2.33 -20.36 1.39
CA LEU A 90 2.66 -19.57 0.20
C LEU A 90 1.90 -20.05 -1.02
N LEU A 91 1.92 -21.36 -1.30
CA LEU A 91 1.21 -21.95 -2.43
C LEU A 91 -0.31 -21.74 -2.30
N GLY A 92 -0.86 -21.88 -1.09
CA GLY A 92 -2.27 -21.63 -0.82
C GLY A 92 -2.67 -20.17 -1.04
N ALA A 93 -1.92 -19.23 -0.48
CA ALA A 93 -2.23 -17.81 -0.59
C ALA A 93 -2.09 -17.28 -2.03
N VAL A 94 -0.99 -17.63 -2.72
CA VAL A 94 -0.78 -17.22 -4.12
C VAL A 94 -1.77 -17.92 -5.04
N GLY A 95 -2.05 -19.21 -4.83
CA GLY A 95 -3.01 -19.98 -5.61
C GLY A 95 -4.43 -19.42 -5.48
N LEU A 96 -4.93 -19.23 -4.26
CA LEU A 96 -6.24 -18.66 -3.98
C LEU A 96 -6.39 -17.26 -4.60
N TRP A 97 -5.37 -16.42 -4.45
CA TRP A 97 -5.38 -15.06 -4.99
C TRP A 97 -5.40 -15.04 -6.52
N THR A 98 -4.63 -15.93 -7.17
CA THR A 98 -4.61 -16.07 -8.63
C THR A 98 -5.96 -16.55 -9.15
N LEU A 99 -6.59 -17.51 -8.46
CA LEU A 99 -7.94 -17.99 -8.82
C LEU A 99 -9.00 -16.90 -8.71
N LEU A 100 -8.97 -16.11 -7.64
CA LEU A 100 -9.89 -14.97 -7.46
C LEU A 100 -9.75 -13.97 -8.62
N PHE A 101 -8.51 -13.64 -8.99
CA PHE A 101 -8.26 -12.69 -10.07
C PHE A 101 -8.67 -13.23 -11.44
N ALA A 102 -8.40 -14.51 -11.70
CA ALA A 102 -8.85 -15.20 -12.91
C ALA A 102 -10.39 -15.24 -13.00
N ALA A 103 -11.09 -15.47 -11.88
CA ALA A 103 -12.55 -15.45 -11.84
C ALA A 103 -13.11 -14.05 -12.13
N LEU A 104 -12.54 -12.98 -11.55
CA LEU A 104 -12.94 -11.60 -11.85
C LEU A 104 -12.70 -11.23 -13.31
N ALA A 105 -11.54 -11.60 -13.87
CA ALA A 105 -11.25 -11.39 -15.28
C ALA A 105 -12.26 -12.15 -16.16
N PHE A 106 -12.53 -13.42 -15.84
CA PHE A 106 -13.54 -14.20 -16.56
C PHE A 106 -14.91 -13.53 -16.52
N LEU A 107 -15.38 -13.10 -15.35
CA LEU A 107 -16.66 -12.37 -15.20
C LEU A 107 -16.70 -11.08 -16.03
N HIS A 108 -15.59 -10.35 -16.09
CA HIS A 108 -15.49 -9.14 -16.89
C HIS A 108 -15.61 -9.43 -18.40
N PHE A 109 -14.93 -10.46 -18.90
CA PHE A 109 -14.96 -10.83 -20.32
C PHE A 109 -16.22 -11.61 -20.73
N SER A 110 -16.87 -12.31 -19.79
CA SER A 110 -18.08 -13.09 -20.06
C SER A 110 -19.37 -12.28 -19.94
N ALA A 111 -19.30 -11.05 -19.44
CA ALA A 111 -20.40 -10.10 -19.53
C ALA A 111 -20.66 -9.78 -21.02
N ALA A 112 -21.59 -10.50 -21.64
CA ALA A 112 -22.05 -10.21 -22.99
C ALA A 112 -22.53 -8.75 -23.03
N PRO A 113 -22.20 -8.00 -24.10
CA PRO A 113 -22.79 -6.68 -24.27
C PRO A 113 -24.31 -6.87 -24.24
N PRO A 114 -25.06 -6.00 -23.52
CA PRO A 114 -26.51 -6.07 -23.56
C PRO A 114 -26.92 -6.03 -25.03
N ALA A 115 -27.86 -6.91 -25.40
CA ALA A 115 -28.38 -6.93 -26.76
C ALA A 115 -28.79 -5.50 -27.15
N PRO A 116 -28.46 -5.03 -28.36
CA PRO A 116 -28.83 -3.70 -28.79
C PRO A 116 -30.33 -3.55 -28.60
N VAL A 117 -30.74 -2.59 -27.77
CA VAL A 117 -32.15 -2.28 -27.57
C VAL A 117 -32.65 -1.79 -28.92
N PRO A 118 -33.66 -2.43 -29.53
CA PRO A 118 -34.19 -1.97 -30.81
C PRO A 118 -34.66 -0.52 -30.65
N PRO A 119 -34.44 0.32 -31.67
CA PRO A 119 -34.87 1.72 -31.62
C PRO A 119 -36.40 1.76 -31.40
N ALA A 120 -36.89 2.72 -30.60
CA ALA A 120 -38.29 2.74 -30.14
C ALA A 120 -39.32 2.75 -31.29
N ASP A 121 -38.92 3.29 -32.43
CA ASP A 121 -39.61 3.32 -33.72
C ASP A 121 -39.75 1.94 -34.37
N ALA A 122 -38.82 1.00 -34.14
CA ALA A 122 -38.95 -0.39 -34.60
C ALA A 122 -39.99 -1.20 -33.80
N LEU A 123 -40.32 -0.77 -32.58
CA LEU A 123 -41.41 -1.37 -31.80
C LEU A 123 -42.78 -0.86 -32.26
N LEU A 124 -42.91 0.41 -32.60
CA LEU A 124 -44.17 0.99 -33.06
C LEU A 124 -44.64 0.44 -34.43
N LEU A 125 -43.71 0.05 -35.31
CA LEU A 125 -44.07 -0.57 -36.60
C LEU A 125 -44.58 -2.01 -36.45
N ARG A 126 -44.29 -2.70 -35.34
CA ARG A 126 -44.69 -4.10 -35.16
C ARG A 126 -46.08 -4.29 -34.56
N GLU A 127 -46.63 -3.28 -33.90
CA GLU A 127 -48.01 -3.31 -33.37
C GLU A 127 -49.08 -2.91 -34.42
N GLY A 128 -48.68 -2.36 -35.57
CA GLY A 128 -49.62 -1.97 -36.64
C GLY A 128 -50.11 -3.11 -37.55
N ASP A 129 -49.36 -4.20 -37.67
CA ASP A 129 -49.63 -5.25 -38.68
C ASP A 129 -50.36 -6.50 -38.14
N ALA A 130 -50.67 -6.56 -36.84
CA ALA A 130 -51.34 -7.72 -36.23
C ALA A 130 -52.87 -7.79 -36.50
N GLY A 131 -53.41 -6.92 -37.34
CA GLY A 131 -54.86 -6.78 -37.58
C GLY A 131 -55.39 -7.31 -38.92
N ALA A 132 -54.55 -7.85 -39.82
CA ALA A 132 -54.96 -8.20 -41.17
C ALA A 132 -54.68 -9.68 -41.53
N GLU A 133 -55.28 -10.62 -40.78
CA GLU A 133 -55.47 -11.99 -41.29
C GLU A 133 -56.69 -12.01 -42.22
N GLY A 134 -56.42 -12.06 -43.52
CA GLY A 134 -57.47 -12.30 -44.51
C GLY A 134 -56.97 -12.18 -45.94
N GLY A 135 -56.35 -13.25 -46.48
CA GLY A 135 -56.20 -13.39 -47.93
C GLY A 135 -54.94 -14.14 -48.35
N GLY A 136 -55.11 -15.43 -48.68
CA GLY A 136 -54.07 -16.23 -49.29
C GLY A 136 -53.60 -15.68 -50.64
N GLY A 137 -52.29 -15.70 -50.85
CA GLY A 137 -51.68 -15.30 -52.12
C GLY A 137 -50.16 -15.22 -52.01
N SER A 138 -49.49 -16.35 -52.23
CA SER A 138 -48.14 -16.33 -52.83
C SER A 138 -48.32 -16.43 -54.35
N PRO A 139 -47.32 -16.16 -55.21
CA PRO A 139 -45.95 -15.66 -54.96
C PRO A 139 -45.53 -14.53 -55.95
N ALA A 140 -44.48 -13.75 -55.67
CA ALA A 140 -43.67 -13.13 -56.73
C ALA A 140 -42.36 -12.53 -56.23
N LEU A 141 -41.29 -12.94 -56.90
CA LEU A 141 -39.97 -12.35 -56.97
C LEU A 141 -40.04 -10.95 -57.61
N ALA A 142 -39.40 -9.94 -57.00
CA ALA A 142 -39.04 -8.62 -57.54
C ALA A 142 -38.82 -7.69 -56.31
N GLU A 143 -37.89 -6.74 -56.19
CA GLU A 143 -37.00 -6.07 -57.11
C GLU A 143 -36.30 -4.94 -56.29
N THR A 144 -35.03 -4.68 -56.57
CA THR A 144 -34.27 -3.45 -56.22
C THR A 144 -34.03 -3.14 -54.73
N ASN A 145 -32.84 -3.36 -54.16
CA ASN A 145 -31.61 -2.60 -54.39
C ASN A 145 -31.84 -1.16 -54.87
N ARG A 146 -32.16 -0.25 -53.94
CA ARG A 146 -32.09 1.20 -54.15
C ARG A 146 -31.04 1.77 -53.19
N LEU A 147 -29.86 2.06 -53.74
CA LEU A 147 -28.90 2.98 -53.15
C LEU A 147 -29.61 4.32 -52.91
N ALA A 148 -29.75 4.72 -51.65
CA ALA A 148 -30.09 6.09 -51.29
C ALA A 148 -28.78 6.90 -51.22
N ALA A 149 -28.65 7.88 -52.12
CA ALA A 149 -27.59 8.87 -52.10
C ALA A 149 -27.77 9.83 -50.90
N PRO A 150 -26.68 10.38 -50.33
CA PRO A 150 -26.76 11.39 -49.29
C PRO A 150 -27.23 12.75 -49.85
N HIS A 151 -28.17 13.37 -49.16
CA HIS A 151 -28.70 14.70 -49.46
C HIS A 151 -27.70 15.77 -48.97
N PRO A 152 -27.24 16.70 -49.82
CA PRO A 152 -26.46 17.85 -49.39
C PRO A 152 -27.44 18.98 -49.08
N ASP A 153 -27.66 19.36 -47.81
CA ASP A 153 -28.25 20.67 -47.44
C ASP A 153 -28.26 21.02 -45.92
N ASP A 154 -27.67 20.23 -45.02
CA ASP A 154 -27.55 20.64 -43.61
C ASP A 154 -26.28 21.48 -43.33
N ALA A 155 -26.25 22.66 -43.93
CA ALA A 155 -25.30 23.72 -43.61
C ALA A 155 -26.05 24.92 -43.02
N GLY A 156 -26.17 24.99 -41.69
CA GLY A 156 -26.61 26.23 -41.05
C GLY A 156 -27.34 26.07 -39.72
N ALA A 157 -26.66 25.56 -38.69
CA ALA A 157 -27.11 25.76 -37.30
C ALA A 157 -26.01 26.50 -36.53
N THR A 158 -26.13 27.82 -36.50
CA THR A 158 -25.38 28.71 -35.62
C THR A 158 -25.68 28.40 -34.16
N PHE A 159 -24.68 27.90 -33.43
CA PHE A 159 -24.73 27.78 -31.97
C PHE A 159 -24.53 29.15 -31.30
N PRO A 160 -25.31 29.50 -30.26
CA PRO A 160 -25.08 30.70 -29.45
C PRO A 160 -23.86 30.52 -28.51
N PRO A 161 -23.16 31.61 -28.13
CA PRO A 161 -21.96 31.54 -27.31
C PRO A 161 -22.24 31.12 -25.86
N ALA A 162 -21.31 30.32 -25.33
CA ALA A 162 -21.31 29.77 -23.99
C ALA A 162 -21.35 30.86 -22.90
N ARG A 163 -22.27 30.70 -21.95
CA ARG A 163 -22.41 31.52 -20.75
C ARG A 163 -21.30 31.12 -19.77
N THR A 164 -20.31 31.99 -19.56
CA THR A 164 -19.29 31.84 -18.52
C THR A 164 -19.97 31.92 -17.16
N ARG A 165 -19.80 30.88 -16.34
CA ARG A 165 -20.25 30.85 -14.95
C ARG A 165 -19.04 31.13 -14.08
N ASP A 166 -19.09 32.26 -13.39
CA ASP A 166 -18.07 32.72 -12.46
C ASP A 166 -17.79 31.66 -11.39
N ALA A 167 -16.51 31.41 -11.15
CA ALA A 167 -16.00 30.49 -10.16
C ALA A 167 -15.94 31.20 -8.80
N GLU A 168 -16.89 30.89 -7.93
CA GLU A 168 -16.83 31.23 -6.51
C GLU A 168 -15.84 30.26 -5.81
N ALA A 169 -14.73 30.78 -5.31
CA ALA A 169 -13.77 30.04 -4.50
C ALA A 169 -14.22 30.02 -3.04
N PRO A 170 -14.17 28.87 -2.33
CA PRO A 170 -14.35 28.88 -0.88
C PRO A 170 -13.03 29.21 -0.15
N ASP A 171 -13.12 30.24 0.69
CA ASP A 171 -12.17 30.60 1.74
C ASP A 171 -11.84 29.40 2.64
N VAL A 172 -10.55 29.20 2.91
CA VAL A 172 -10.05 28.27 3.92
C VAL A 172 -9.14 29.06 4.87
N ASP A 173 -9.77 29.76 5.79
CA ASP A 173 -9.11 30.38 6.93
C ASP A 173 -8.97 29.39 8.09
N ALA A 174 -7.77 29.45 8.71
CA ALA A 174 -7.48 29.17 10.11
C ALA A 174 -7.74 27.72 10.63
N GLU A 175 -6.89 27.11 11.46
CA GLU A 175 -6.24 27.71 12.62
C GLU A 175 -5.07 26.79 13.05
N LEU A 176 -3.87 27.34 13.13
CA LEU A 176 -2.78 26.77 13.91
C LEU A 176 -3.08 27.00 15.40
N SER A 177 -2.87 25.99 16.25
CA SER A 177 -2.52 26.24 17.64
C SER A 177 -1.67 25.14 18.28
N PRO A 178 -0.86 25.50 19.30
CA PRO A 178 0.46 24.94 19.54
C PRO A 178 0.53 23.97 20.73
N ALA A 179 1.69 23.32 20.83
CA ALA A 179 2.11 22.47 21.95
C ALA A 179 2.33 23.26 23.25
N PRO A 180 2.22 22.61 24.43
CA PRO A 180 2.83 23.11 25.65
C PRO A 180 4.08 22.31 26.07
N ASP A 181 5.14 23.08 26.33
CA ASP A 181 6.32 22.75 27.14
C ASP A 181 5.97 22.58 28.64
N ALA A 182 6.76 21.76 29.34
CA ALA A 182 7.19 21.85 30.76
C ALA A 182 7.53 20.44 31.29
N ALA A 183 8.51 20.14 32.15
CA ALA A 183 9.73 20.74 32.70
C ALA A 183 10.37 19.59 33.55
N PRO A 184 11.67 19.62 33.91
CA PRO A 184 12.32 18.54 34.67
C PRO A 184 12.24 18.76 36.18
N ALA A 185 12.16 17.66 36.95
CA ALA A 185 12.28 17.69 38.41
C ALA A 185 13.64 17.13 38.83
N ASP A 186 14.47 18.03 39.37
CA ASP A 186 15.68 17.75 40.13
C ASP A 186 15.33 17.12 41.49
N GLY A 187 16.15 16.17 41.93
CA GLY A 187 16.05 15.56 43.25
C GLY A 187 17.31 14.77 43.59
N ASP A 188 18.29 15.47 44.15
CA ASP A 188 19.53 14.93 44.74
C ASP A 188 19.30 14.61 46.23
N PRO A 189 19.51 13.36 46.68
CA PRO A 189 19.69 13.07 48.09
C PRO A 189 21.16 12.72 48.38
N THR A 190 21.90 13.69 48.90
CA THR A 190 23.19 13.49 49.56
C THR A 190 23.03 12.56 50.77
N ILE A 191 23.47 11.30 50.64
CA ILE A 191 23.65 10.36 51.75
C ILE A 191 25.08 10.52 52.28
N ARG A 192 25.23 11.06 53.49
CA ARG A 192 26.47 10.98 54.27
C ARG A 192 26.54 9.61 54.92
N VAL A 193 27.55 8.83 54.57
CA VAL A 193 27.94 7.62 55.30
C VAL A 193 29.20 7.97 56.10
N ASP A 194 29.08 7.92 57.42
CA ASP A 194 30.21 8.00 58.33
C ASP A 194 31.06 6.73 58.16
N VAL A 195 32.33 6.93 57.82
CA VAL A 195 33.32 5.86 57.66
C VAL A 195 34.07 5.75 59.00
N GLU A 196 33.72 4.72 59.76
CA GLU A 196 34.52 4.26 60.89
C GLU A 196 35.83 3.64 60.37
N SER A 197 36.95 4.11 60.91
CA SER A 197 38.31 3.73 60.55
C SER A 197 38.77 2.54 61.41
N PRO A 198 39.23 1.44 60.79
CA PRO A 198 40.20 0.58 61.44
C PRO A 198 41.47 0.43 60.58
N ASP A 199 42.59 0.84 61.18
CA ASP A 199 43.94 0.39 60.89
C ASP A 199 44.00 -1.15 60.81
N GLU A 200 44.24 -1.69 59.61
CA GLU A 200 45.29 -2.69 59.34
C GLU A 200 45.20 -3.09 57.85
N LEU A 201 46.23 -2.76 57.08
CA LEU A 201 46.35 -3.07 55.65
C LEU A 201 47.11 -4.39 55.45
N PRO A 202 46.43 -5.51 55.12
CA PRO A 202 47.08 -6.62 54.43
C PRO A 202 47.44 -6.20 52.99
N PRO A 203 48.48 -6.80 52.38
CA PRO A 203 48.92 -6.46 51.02
C PRO A 203 47.80 -6.72 49.99
N PRO A 204 47.69 -5.89 48.94
CA PRO A 204 46.58 -5.93 47.99
C PRO A 204 46.64 -7.22 47.15
N VAL A 205 45.80 -8.19 47.51
CA VAL A 205 45.54 -9.36 46.67
C VAL A 205 44.50 -9.01 45.61
N ASP A 206 44.83 -9.27 44.34
CA ASP A 206 44.11 -8.93 43.09
C ASP A 206 42.79 -9.73 42.89
N VAL A 207 42.02 -9.90 43.96
CA VAL A 207 40.79 -10.72 44.02
C VAL A 207 39.57 -9.92 43.55
N PHE A 208 39.62 -8.58 43.58
CA PHE A 208 38.49 -7.72 43.24
C PHE A 208 38.19 -7.63 41.74
N ARG A 209 39.15 -7.89 40.84
CA ARG A 209 38.94 -7.72 39.39
C ARG A 209 37.98 -8.75 38.77
N ARG A 210 37.79 -9.93 39.39
CA ARG A 210 36.95 -11.00 38.83
C ARG A 210 35.44 -10.87 39.12
N THR A 211 35.05 -10.23 40.23
CA THR A 211 33.62 -10.13 40.62
C THR A 211 32.86 -9.03 39.88
N ASP A 212 33.56 -8.05 39.30
CA ASP A 212 32.92 -6.95 38.56
C ASP A 212 32.64 -7.33 37.09
N SER A 213 33.46 -8.22 36.51
CA SER A 213 33.26 -8.72 35.14
C SER A 213 32.07 -9.68 35.02
N SER A 214 31.79 -10.47 36.05
CA SER A 214 30.64 -11.38 36.11
C SER A 214 29.34 -10.63 36.39
N ARG A 215 29.35 -9.68 37.35
CA ARG A 215 28.18 -8.82 37.66
C ARG A 215 27.79 -7.93 36.48
N SER A 216 28.76 -7.36 35.77
CA SER A 216 28.45 -6.59 34.55
C SER A 216 27.88 -7.46 33.42
N SER A 217 28.20 -8.76 33.38
CA SER A 217 27.59 -9.71 32.43
C SER A 217 26.13 -9.98 32.70
N SER A 218 25.80 -10.29 33.96
CA SER A 218 24.42 -10.58 34.34
C SER A 218 23.54 -9.33 34.19
N ARG A 219 24.08 -8.15 34.52
CA ARG A 219 23.40 -6.87 34.34
C ARG A 219 23.15 -6.54 32.86
N GLY A 220 24.17 -6.64 32.00
CA GLY A 220 23.99 -6.38 30.55
C GLY A 220 23.00 -7.35 29.89
N ALA A 221 23.01 -8.62 30.28
CA ALA A 221 22.04 -9.61 29.80
C ALA A 221 20.60 -9.32 30.23
N ALA A 222 20.40 -8.82 31.46
CA ALA A 222 19.09 -8.38 31.95
C ALA A 222 18.60 -7.15 31.18
N LEU A 223 19.47 -6.14 31.01
CA LEU A 223 19.15 -4.92 30.25
C LEU A 223 18.76 -5.22 28.80
N VAL A 224 19.44 -6.13 28.11
CA VAL A 224 19.06 -6.53 26.75
C VAL A 224 17.66 -7.16 26.73
N ARG A 225 17.33 -8.01 27.68
CA ARG A 225 16.00 -8.64 27.77
C ARG A 225 14.90 -7.63 28.10
N GLU A 226 15.17 -6.69 28.99
CA GLU A 226 14.17 -5.75 29.48
C GLU A 226 13.98 -4.54 28.56
N ARG A 227 15.07 -4.02 27.98
CA ARG A 227 15.05 -2.78 27.19
C ARG A 227 14.97 -3.06 25.69
N CYS A 228 15.74 -4.03 25.18
CA CYS A 228 15.83 -4.25 23.74
C CYS A 228 14.69 -5.12 23.19
N ALA A 229 14.01 -5.92 24.03
CA ALA A 229 12.91 -6.77 23.61
C ALA A 229 11.55 -6.03 23.51
N VAL A 230 11.48 -4.76 23.91
CA VAL A 230 10.24 -3.98 23.96
C VAL A 230 9.68 -3.70 22.56
N CYS A 231 10.54 -3.46 21.59
CA CYS A 231 10.12 -3.08 20.23
C CYS A 231 10.10 -4.27 19.25
N HIS A 232 10.95 -5.27 19.46
CA HIS A 232 11.04 -6.47 18.61
C HIS A 232 11.74 -7.62 19.34
N GLY A 233 11.66 -8.83 18.78
CA GLY A 233 12.38 -9.99 19.32
C GLY A 233 13.90 -9.83 19.32
N LEU A 234 14.57 -10.58 20.20
CA LEU A 234 16.04 -10.58 20.32
C LEU A 234 16.73 -11.45 19.25
N ASP A 235 15.97 -12.11 18.36
CA ASP A 235 16.49 -12.95 17.27
C ASP A 235 17.25 -12.15 16.19
N VAL A 236 17.19 -10.81 16.27
CA VAL A 236 17.97 -9.91 15.41
C VAL A 236 19.40 -9.69 15.91
N ILE A 237 19.69 -10.02 17.18
CA ILE A 237 21.02 -9.93 17.77
C ILE A 237 21.82 -11.14 17.27
N THR A 238 22.69 -10.89 16.30
CA THR A 238 23.53 -11.92 15.68
C THR A 238 24.95 -11.80 16.23
N PRO A 239 25.59 -12.93 16.61
CA PRO A 239 26.96 -12.94 17.11
C PRO A 239 27.97 -12.53 16.01
N GLY A 240 29.21 -12.27 16.40
CA GLY A 240 30.31 -11.98 15.48
C GLY A 240 30.49 -10.50 15.08
N ARG A 241 29.91 -9.55 15.83
CA ARG A 241 30.17 -8.11 15.67
C ARG A 241 31.23 -7.63 16.66
N THR A 242 31.99 -6.63 16.24
CA THR A 242 32.95 -5.90 17.08
C THR A 242 32.25 -4.96 18.05
N SER A 243 32.94 -4.58 19.13
CA SER A 243 32.47 -3.56 20.08
C SER A 243 32.04 -2.24 19.41
N ALA A 244 32.78 -1.79 18.38
CA ALA A 244 32.46 -0.58 17.64
C ALA A 244 31.15 -0.72 16.83
N GLU A 245 30.95 -1.87 16.20
CA GLU A 245 29.69 -2.17 15.50
C GLU A 245 28.51 -2.27 16.46
N TRP A 246 28.69 -2.88 17.63
CA TRP A 246 27.66 -2.92 18.68
C TRP A 246 27.32 -1.53 19.21
N THR A 247 28.33 -0.68 19.38
CA THR A 247 28.15 0.72 19.79
C THR A 247 27.22 1.45 18.80
N ALA A 248 27.51 1.36 17.50
CA ALA A 248 26.69 2.00 16.47
C ALA A 248 25.24 1.45 16.41
N VAL A 249 25.06 0.16 16.73
CA VAL A 249 23.74 -0.47 16.77
C VAL A 249 22.94 0.01 17.96
N VAL A 250 23.54 0.02 19.16
CA VAL A 250 22.89 0.48 20.39
C VAL A 250 22.54 1.96 20.28
N ASP A 251 23.44 2.79 19.75
CA ASP A 251 23.19 4.22 19.52
C ASP A 251 22.02 4.46 18.57
N ARG A 252 21.94 3.66 17.50
CA ARG A 252 20.79 3.71 16.60
C ARG A 252 19.49 3.36 17.30
N MET A 253 19.49 2.37 18.19
CA MET A 253 18.28 1.99 18.94
C MET A 253 17.88 3.07 19.93
N ILE A 254 18.83 3.74 20.57
CA ILE A 254 18.57 4.90 21.44
C ILE A 254 17.92 6.03 20.62
N GLY A 255 18.46 6.34 19.43
CA GLY A 255 17.86 7.31 18.51
C GLY A 255 16.47 6.94 18.00
N LEU A 256 16.10 5.66 18.03
CA LEU A 256 14.76 5.16 17.70
C LEU A 256 13.82 5.06 18.92
N GLY A 257 14.26 5.50 20.09
CA GLY A 257 13.44 5.59 21.30
C GLY A 257 13.74 4.54 22.39
N ALA A 258 14.79 3.72 22.25
CA ALA A 258 15.22 2.86 23.35
C ALA A 258 15.76 3.71 24.51
N ARG A 259 15.21 3.50 25.70
CA ARG A 259 15.60 4.23 26.92
C ARG A 259 16.71 3.48 27.63
N LEU A 260 17.94 3.96 27.46
CA LEU A 260 19.15 3.51 28.15
C LEU A 260 19.93 4.73 28.60
N ASP A 261 20.37 4.76 29.86
CA ASP A 261 21.35 5.75 30.30
C ASP A 261 22.78 5.39 29.83
N ALA A 262 23.76 6.27 30.11
CA ALA A 262 25.14 6.07 29.67
C ALA A 262 25.81 4.81 30.27
N ALA A 263 25.46 4.46 31.52
CA ALA A 263 26.01 3.29 32.20
C ALA A 263 25.35 2.00 31.70
N GLU A 264 24.02 1.98 31.59
CA GLU A 264 23.25 0.87 31.01
C GLU A 264 23.70 0.61 29.56
N ARG A 265 23.91 1.66 28.76
CA ARG A 265 24.45 1.56 27.40
C ARG A 265 25.81 0.85 27.39
N ALA A 266 26.73 1.23 28.28
CA ALA A 266 28.05 0.61 28.36
C ALA A 266 27.97 -0.87 28.78
N ASP A 267 27.08 -1.21 29.73
CA ASP A 267 26.85 -2.59 30.16
C ASP A 267 26.26 -3.47 29.04
N VAL A 268 25.31 -2.93 28.27
CA VAL A 268 24.75 -3.61 27.09
C VAL A 268 25.83 -3.85 26.04
N ILE A 269 26.63 -2.83 25.68
CA ILE A 269 27.72 -2.99 24.69
C ILE A 269 28.72 -4.05 25.16
N ARG A 270 29.13 -4.02 26.43
CA ARG A 270 30.07 -4.99 27.02
C ARG A 270 29.51 -6.42 27.03
N TYR A 271 28.19 -6.58 27.23
CA TYR A 271 27.55 -7.88 27.13
C TYR A 271 27.49 -8.38 25.68
N LEU A 272 27.05 -7.54 24.74
CA LEU A 272 26.94 -7.90 23.32
C LEU A 272 28.30 -8.21 22.69
N ASP A 273 29.34 -7.46 23.08
CA ASP A 273 30.71 -7.68 22.66
C ASP A 273 31.30 -9.00 23.20
N ARG A 274 30.65 -9.71 24.13
CA ARG A 274 31.04 -11.08 24.51
C ARG A 274 30.33 -12.17 23.72
N LEU A 275 29.31 -11.82 22.94
CA LEU A 275 28.61 -12.74 22.03
C LEU A 275 29.38 -12.91 20.70
N ARG A 276 30.72 -12.86 20.73
CA ARG A 276 31.52 -13.00 19.52
C ARG A 276 31.56 -14.44 19.05
#